data_AF-A0A853ARN3-F1
#
_entry.id   AF-A0A853ARN3-F1
#
_cell.length_a   1.000
_cell.length_b   1.000
_cell.length_c   1.000
_cell.angle_alpha   90.00
_cell.angle_beta   90.00
_cell.angle_gamma   90.00
#
_symmetry.space_group_name_H-M   'P 1'
#
loop_
_entity.id
_entity.type
_entity.pdbx_description
1 polymer ?
#
loop_
_entity_poly.entity_id
_entity_poly.type
_entity_poly.pdbx_seq_one_letter_code
_entity_poly.pdbx_strand_id
1 'polypeptide(L)'
;MTPVLLSRTRAVAAGLTATAAALAAGHLVAGLTDPRTSPFVAVGNSAIDLTPEPVKQFAIAAFGTADKLALLVGMAFVIALLAVAAGLLSRRHWWPGAAVIAVFGLVGVLVAVVRDEGGLAAALTSLAVGVVVFWWLHHTAATTEAGPAADRRRFLVTSGAVLLGAGVAGLAGGFVQRGAGVSSSRQAVAAKIPDVPAPPIPPRADFAASGTPAFLTSNRDFYRIDTALVVPQLSAEDWQLRLHGMVQRELVLTYDDLLRRRLESRPITLTCVSNPVGGPLISTAVFTGVPVRDLLLEAGVRPGAQQLFTTSVDGYTAGTPLDVLLEPDRGALLAVAMNGEPLPAEHGFPVRMVVPGLYGYVSATKWLVDAEVTTFDRAHYWERRGWARTAPIKTQSRIDRPQPGPPVPAGAVTVAGIAWAQHTGIDRVEVRADGGPWQAAELAADVSRDTWRMWRAVLELAPGEHVLECRATDRAGQTQTAQPRGVVPDGATGWHSVRIVCR
;
A
#
# COMPACT_ATOMS: atom_id res chain seq x y z
N MET A 1 -55.08 -1.63 -13.32
CA MET A 1 -54.65 -2.57 -12.26
C MET A 1 -54.24 -1.77 -11.05
N THR A 2 -54.88 -2.00 -9.90
CA THR A 2 -54.49 -1.37 -8.63
C THR A 2 -53.05 -1.79 -8.30
N PRO A 3 -52.14 -0.85 -7.97
CA PRO A 3 -50.77 -1.19 -7.63
C PRO A 3 -50.75 -2.04 -6.36
N VAL A 4 -50.25 -3.28 -6.48
CA VAL A 4 -50.06 -4.19 -5.35
C VAL A 4 -48.99 -3.61 -4.44
N LEU A 5 -49.34 -3.36 -3.17
CA LEU A 5 -48.42 -2.81 -2.19
C LEU A 5 -47.54 -3.94 -1.63
N LEU A 6 -46.25 -3.96 -2.01
CA LEU A 6 -45.31 -4.97 -1.51
C LEU A 6 -45.12 -4.85 0.02
N SER A 7 -45.00 -6.01 0.67
CA SER A 7 -44.51 -6.10 2.05
C SER A 7 -43.09 -5.53 2.16
N ARG A 8 -42.79 -4.90 3.30
CA ARG A 8 -41.46 -4.29 3.54
C ARG A 8 -40.34 -5.32 3.36
N THR A 9 -40.53 -6.54 3.88
CA THR A 9 -39.55 -7.62 3.83
C THR A 9 -39.21 -8.05 2.40
N ARG A 10 -40.21 -8.23 1.53
CA ARG A 10 -39.98 -8.62 0.13
C ARG A 10 -39.35 -7.49 -0.68
N ALA A 11 -39.80 -6.27 -0.45
CA ALA A 11 -39.26 -5.10 -1.12
C ALA A 11 -37.77 -4.89 -0.78
N VAL A 12 -37.42 -5.01 0.50
CA VAL A 12 -36.02 -4.97 0.97
C VAL A 12 -35.20 -6.14 0.40
N ALA A 13 -35.73 -7.36 0.41
CA ALA A 13 -35.06 -8.52 -0.14
C ALA A 13 -34.77 -8.36 -1.65
N ALA A 14 -35.71 -7.83 -2.42
CA ALA A 14 -35.53 -7.56 -3.86
C ALA A 14 -34.40 -6.55 -4.10
N GLY A 15 -34.36 -5.46 -3.32
CA GLY A 15 -33.31 -4.44 -3.40
C GLY A 15 -31.92 -4.99 -3.07
N LEU A 16 -31.77 -5.67 -1.93
CA LEU A 16 -30.51 -6.27 -1.51
C LEU A 16 -30.01 -7.33 -2.49
N THR A 17 -30.90 -8.22 -2.95
CA THR A 17 -30.55 -9.31 -3.85
C THR A 17 -30.13 -8.81 -5.23
N ALA A 18 -30.85 -7.81 -5.78
CA ALA A 18 -30.47 -7.21 -7.06
C ALA A 18 -29.12 -6.49 -6.99
N THR A 19 -28.86 -5.80 -5.87
CA THR A 19 -27.58 -5.11 -5.66
C THR A 19 -26.43 -6.11 -5.50
N ALA A 20 -26.64 -7.21 -4.77
CA ALA A 20 -25.65 -8.29 -4.67
C ALA A 20 -25.35 -8.92 -6.04
N ALA A 21 -26.38 -9.16 -6.86
CA ALA A 21 -26.21 -9.65 -8.23
C ALA A 21 -25.45 -8.65 -9.12
N ALA A 22 -25.76 -7.36 -9.02
CA ALA A 22 -25.07 -6.29 -9.74
C ALA A 22 -23.57 -6.27 -9.40
N LEU A 23 -23.22 -6.30 -8.11
CA LEU A 23 -21.83 -6.30 -7.67
C LEU A 23 -21.10 -7.57 -8.12
N ALA A 24 -21.73 -8.74 -7.96
CA ALA A 24 -21.15 -10.01 -8.38
C ALA A 24 -20.89 -10.07 -9.89
N ALA A 25 -21.82 -9.59 -10.72
CA ALA A 25 -21.65 -9.56 -12.16
C ALA A 25 -20.53 -8.61 -12.59
N GLY A 26 -20.47 -7.40 -12.02
CA GLY A 26 -19.38 -6.46 -12.29
C GLY A 26 -18.03 -7.00 -11.83
N HIS A 27 -17.99 -7.65 -10.67
CA HIS A 27 -16.77 -8.25 -10.13
C HIS A 27 -16.29 -9.46 -10.95
N LEU A 28 -17.22 -10.27 -11.49
CA LEU A 28 -16.90 -11.38 -12.38
C LEU A 28 -16.27 -10.88 -13.69
N VAL A 29 -16.86 -9.87 -14.33
CA VAL A 29 -16.32 -9.27 -15.57
C VAL A 29 -14.94 -8.65 -15.31
N ALA A 30 -14.78 -7.93 -14.19
CA ALA A 30 -13.48 -7.39 -13.80
C ALA A 30 -12.45 -8.49 -13.53
N GLY A 31 -12.85 -9.59 -12.89
CA GLY A 31 -11.95 -10.74 -12.67
C GLY A 31 -11.40 -11.34 -13.98
N LEU A 32 -12.18 -11.30 -15.07
CA LEU A 32 -11.76 -11.79 -16.39
C LEU A 32 -10.90 -10.81 -17.20
N THR A 33 -10.84 -9.54 -16.77
CA THR A 33 -10.16 -8.47 -17.51
C THR A 33 -9.02 -7.90 -16.67
N ASP A 34 -9.35 -7.04 -15.70
CA ASP A 34 -8.42 -6.55 -14.69
C ASP A 34 -9.17 -6.40 -13.36
N PRO A 35 -8.73 -7.06 -12.27
CA PRO A 35 -9.35 -6.99 -10.95
C PRO A 35 -9.61 -5.56 -10.44
N ARG A 36 -8.76 -4.60 -10.80
CA ARG A 36 -8.84 -3.20 -10.38
C ARG A 36 -10.03 -2.48 -10.97
N THR A 37 -10.53 -2.97 -12.11
CA THR A 37 -11.68 -2.39 -12.82
C THR A 37 -13.02 -2.76 -12.22
N SER A 38 -13.04 -3.59 -11.15
CA SER A 38 -14.26 -3.89 -10.42
C SER A 38 -14.93 -2.58 -10.00
N PRO A 39 -16.23 -2.36 -10.30
CA PRO A 39 -16.89 -1.09 -10.01
C PRO A 39 -16.80 -0.71 -8.53
N PHE A 40 -16.83 -1.70 -7.64
CA PHE A 40 -16.66 -1.48 -6.20
C PHE A 40 -15.26 -0.95 -5.84
N VAL A 41 -14.20 -1.50 -6.45
CA VAL A 41 -12.81 -1.09 -6.22
C VAL A 41 -12.53 0.27 -6.87
N ALA A 42 -12.99 0.49 -8.11
CA ALA A 42 -12.80 1.74 -8.84
C ALA A 42 -13.46 2.94 -8.12
N VAL A 43 -14.68 2.76 -7.61
CA VAL A 43 -15.35 3.77 -6.78
C VAL A 43 -14.59 4.01 -5.48
N GLY A 44 -14.07 2.96 -4.83
CA GLY A 44 -13.27 3.09 -3.62
C GLY A 44 -11.97 3.87 -3.85
N ASN A 45 -11.25 3.58 -4.94
CA ASN A 45 -10.03 4.29 -5.32
C ASN A 45 -10.34 5.77 -5.55
N SER A 46 -11.44 6.07 -6.25
CA SER A 46 -11.88 7.45 -6.49
C SER A 46 -12.29 8.15 -5.20
N ALA A 47 -12.94 7.45 -4.27
CA ALA A 47 -13.26 7.99 -2.95
C ALA A 47 -11.96 8.34 -2.19
N ILE A 48 -10.95 7.48 -2.21
CA ILE A 48 -9.63 7.79 -1.63
C ILE A 48 -9.03 9.02 -2.30
N ASP A 49 -9.03 9.08 -3.63
CA ASP A 49 -8.41 10.18 -4.37
C ASP A 49 -9.07 11.54 -4.06
N LEU A 50 -10.40 11.58 -3.89
CA LEU A 50 -11.18 12.79 -3.64
C LEU A 50 -11.32 13.16 -2.16
N THR A 51 -11.02 12.24 -1.23
CA THR A 51 -11.18 12.50 0.20
C THR A 51 -10.18 13.56 0.68
N PRO A 52 -10.64 14.63 1.36
CA PRO A 52 -9.76 15.65 1.94
C PRO A 52 -8.77 15.07 2.96
N GLU A 53 -7.58 15.65 3.03
CA GLU A 53 -6.48 15.18 3.89
C GLU A 53 -6.86 15.02 5.38
N PRO A 54 -7.61 15.94 6.02
CA PRO A 54 -7.97 15.78 7.43
C PRO A 54 -8.82 14.53 7.69
N VAL A 55 -9.67 14.14 6.73
CA VAL A 55 -10.52 12.96 6.84
C VAL A 55 -9.69 11.68 6.69
N LYS A 56 -8.70 11.69 5.79
CA LYS A 56 -7.73 10.58 5.66
C LYS A 56 -6.92 10.41 6.94
N GLN A 57 -6.41 11.50 7.49
CA GLN A 57 -5.63 11.47 8.74
C GLN A 57 -6.46 10.96 9.91
N PHE A 58 -7.73 11.37 10.01
CA PHE A 58 -8.65 10.80 10.99
C PHE A 58 -8.83 9.29 10.80
N ALA A 59 -9.06 8.83 9.57
CA ALA A 59 -9.23 7.40 9.28
C ALA A 59 -7.96 6.59 9.62
N ILE A 60 -6.79 7.09 9.24
CA ILE A 60 -5.49 6.45 9.54
C ILE A 60 -5.25 6.44 11.06
N ALA A 61 -5.56 7.52 11.77
CA ALA A 61 -5.40 7.58 13.22
C ALA A 61 -6.36 6.63 13.96
N ALA A 62 -7.59 6.49 13.46
CA ALA A 62 -8.61 5.64 14.08
C ALA A 62 -8.45 4.15 13.76
N PHE A 63 -8.06 3.82 12.52
CA PHE A 63 -8.05 2.44 12.02
C PHE A 63 -6.65 1.89 11.69
N GLY A 64 -5.60 2.71 11.77
CA GLY A 64 -4.22 2.30 11.45
C GLY A 64 -4.10 1.76 10.02
N THR A 65 -3.43 0.62 9.86
CA THR A 65 -3.28 -0.09 8.58
C THR A 65 -4.56 -0.77 8.09
N ALA A 66 -5.64 -0.74 8.87
CA ALA A 66 -6.94 -1.29 8.50
C ALA A 66 -7.90 -0.21 7.92
N ASP A 67 -7.43 1.01 7.70
CA ASP A 67 -8.18 2.12 7.11
C ASP A 67 -8.86 1.76 5.79
N LYS A 68 -8.17 1.03 4.89
CA LYS A 68 -8.73 0.56 3.62
C LYS A 68 -9.85 -0.46 3.84
N LEU A 69 -9.67 -1.39 4.78
CA LEU A 69 -10.72 -2.36 5.12
C LEU A 69 -11.94 -1.64 5.69
N ALA A 70 -11.73 -0.64 6.55
CA ALA A 70 -12.79 0.20 7.09
C ALA A 70 -13.54 0.95 5.98
N LEU A 71 -12.83 1.51 4.99
CA LEU A 71 -13.45 2.14 3.81
C LEU A 71 -14.31 1.13 3.03
N LEU A 72 -13.77 -0.05 2.71
CA LEU A 72 -14.50 -1.07 1.95
C LEU A 72 -15.76 -1.54 2.70
N VAL A 73 -15.67 -1.76 4.01
CA VAL A 73 -16.82 -2.12 4.86
C VAL A 73 -17.84 -0.98 4.90
N GLY A 74 -17.38 0.26 5.06
CA GLY A 74 -18.24 1.45 5.07
C GLY A 74 -18.98 1.65 3.74
N MET A 75 -18.30 1.47 2.62
CA MET A 75 -18.92 1.50 1.30
C MET A 75 -19.97 0.39 1.13
N ALA A 76 -19.65 -0.85 1.53
CA ALA A 76 -20.59 -1.96 1.46
C ALA A 76 -21.85 -1.68 2.30
N PHE A 77 -21.69 -1.05 3.47
CA PHE A 77 -22.79 -0.63 4.32
C PHE A 77 -23.67 0.44 3.65
N VAL A 78 -23.08 1.49 3.07
CA VAL A 78 -23.82 2.53 2.34
C VAL A 78 -24.58 1.93 1.15
N ILE A 79 -23.95 1.03 0.39
CA ILE A 79 -24.59 0.32 -0.72
C ILE A 79 -25.77 -0.51 -0.24
N ALA A 80 -25.63 -1.22 0.90
CA ALA A 80 -26.73 -1.98 1.49
C ALA A 80 -27.89 -1.07 1.92
N LEU A 81 -27.61 0.10 2.50
CA LEU A 81 -28.65 1.09 2.85
C LEU A 81 -29.37 1.63 1.61
N LEU A 82 -28.64 1.94 0.54
CA LEU A 82 -29.24 2.37 -0.73
C LEU A 82 -30.11 1.25 -1.34
N ALA A 83 -29.67 0.00 -1.25
CA ALA A 83 -30.43 -1.16 -1.70
C ALA A 83 -31.74 -1.35 -0.89
N VAL A 84 -31.68 -1.17 0.44
CA VAL A 84 -32.85 -1.16 1.33
C VAL A 84 -33.81 -0.03 0.94
N ALA A 85 -33.28 1.18 0.71
CA ALA A 85 -34.07 2.34 0.30
C ALA A 85 -34.73 2.13 -1.06
N ALA A 86 -33.99 1.63 -2.05
CA ALA A 86 -34.51 1.28 -3.37
C ALA A 86 -35.66 0.26 -3.27
N GLY A 87 -35.48 -0.77 -2.44
CA GLY A 87 -36.53 -1.73 -2.10
C GLY A 87 -37.76 -1.04 -1.53
N LEU A 88 -37.62 -0.28 -0.45
CA LEU A 88 -38.74 0.37 0.24
C LEU A 88 -39.48 1.41 -0.61
N LEU A 89 -38.77 2.17 -1.45
CA LEU A 89 -39.36 3.13 -2.39
C LEU A 89 -40.13 2.44 -3.51
N SER A 90 -39.75 1.21 -3.87
CA SER A 90 -40.41 0.44 -4.93
C SER A 90 -41.73 -0.22 -4.50
N ARG A 91 -42.17 -0.05 -3.24
CA ARG A 91 -43.32 -0.81 -2.71
C ARG A 91 -44.62 -0.66 -3.49
N ARG A 92 -44.83 0.47 -4.17
CA ARG A 92 -46.06 0.75 -4.95
C ARG A 92 -45.84 0.58 -6.46
N HIS A 93 -44.68 0.99 -6.95
CA HIS A 93 -44.28 0.86 -8.35
C HIS A 93 -42.79 0.51 -8.39
N TRP A 94 -42.34 -0.26 -9.39
CA TRP A 94 -40.94 -0.70 -9.46
C TRP A 94 -39.95 0.44 -9.76
N TRP A 95 -40.40 1.46 -10.52
CA TRP A 95 -39.51 2.45 -11.10
C TRP A 95 -38.72 3.32 -10.11
N PRO A 96 -39.24 3.75 -8.92
CA PRO A 96 -38.45 4.56 -7.99
C PRO A 96 -37.23 3.81 -7.45
N GLY A 97 -37.38 2.51 -7.15
CA GLY A 97 -36.26 1.68 -6.71
C GLY A 97 -35.25 1.45 -7.83
N ALA A 98 -35.72 1.18 -9.05
CA ALA A 98 -34.85 1.04 -10.21
C ALA A 98 -34.09 2.34 -10.53
N ALA A 99 -34.72 3.50 -10.33
CA ALA A 99 -34.06 4.81 -10.49
C ALA A 99 -32.91 4.99 -9.49
N VAL A 100 -33.09 4.60 -8.22
CA VAL A 100 -32.01 4.65 -7.21
C VAL A 100 -30.82 3.76 -7.64
N ILE A 101 -31.10 2.52 -8.06
CA ILE A 101 -30.07 1.58 -8.53
C ILE A 101 -29.37 2.12 -9.79
N ALA A 102 -30.14 2.67 -10.74
CA ALA A 102 -29.61 3.19 -11.99
C ALA A 102 -28.72 4.41 -11.77
N VAL A 103 -29.16 5.38 -10.95
CA VAL A 103 -28.38 6.57 -10.60
C VAL A 103 -27.08 6.16 -9.90
N PHE A 104 -27.13 5.26 -8.93
CA PHE A 104 -25.93 4.79 -8.26
C PHE A 104 -24.99 4.01 -9.19
N GLY A 105 -25.53 3.13 -10.04
CA GLY A 105 -24.73 2.41 -11.03
C GLY A 105 -24.10 3.32 -12.09
N LEU A 106 -24.78 4.41 -12.47
CA LEU A 106 -24.22 5.44 -13.36
C LEU A 106 -23.02 6.17 -12.74
N VAL A 107 -22.97 6.33 -11.42
CA VAL A 107 -21.76 6.84 -10.75
C VAL A 107 -20.58 5.89 -10.97
N GLY A 108 -20.80 4.57 -10.85
CA GLY A 108 -19.78 3.57 -11.16
C GLY A 108 -19.31 3.61 -12.61
N VAL A 109 -20.23 3.80 -13.56
CA VAL A 109 -19.91 3.98 -14.99
C VAL A 109 -19.11 5.26 -15.22
N LEU A 110 -19.52 6.38 -14.64
CA LEU A 110 -18.81 7.65 -14.75
C LEU A 110 -17.38 7.53 -14.22
N VAL A 111 -17.20 6.89 -13.06
CA VAL A 111 -15.87 6.62 -12.49
C VAL A 111 -15.03 5.76 -13.45
N ALA A 112 -15.61 4.71 -14.03
CA ALA A 112 -14.88 3.86 -14.98
C ALA A 112 -14.43 4.61 -16.24
N VAL A 113 -15.22 5.58 -16.71
CA VAL A 113 -14.87 6.45 -17.85
C VAL A 113 -13.78 7.45 -17.46
N VAL A 114 -13.92 8.13 -16.32
CA VAL A 114 -12.97 9.16 -15.87
C VAL A 114 -11.58 8.58 -15.58
N ARG A 115 -11.52 7.35 -15.08
CA ARG A 115 -10.25 6.68 -14.77
C ARG A 115 -9.54 6.11 -16.01
N ASP A 116 -10.27 5.86 -17.10
CA ASP A 116 -9.75 5.25 -18.35
C ASP A 116 -8.94 3.96 -18.13
N GLU A 117 -9.35 3.15 -17.15
CA GLU A 117 -8.67 1.90 -16.76
C GLU A 117 -9.29 0.66 -17.42
N GLY A 118 -10.13 0.82 -18.46
CA GLY A 118 -10.80 -0.30 -19.15
C GLY A 118 -12.00 -0.92 -18.40
N GLY A 119 -12.46 -0.30 -17.30
CA GLY A 119 -13.54 -0.84 -16.47
C GLY A 119 -14.98 -0.60 -16.96
N LEU A 120 -15.15 -0.01 -18.13
CA LEU A 120 -16.47 0.36 -18.65
C LEU A 120 -17.38 -0.87 -18.83
N ALA A 121 -16.85 -1.97 -19.33
CA ALA A 121 -17.60 -3.21 -19.51
C ALA A 121 -18.13 -3.74 -18.16
N ALA A 122 -17.27 -3.83 -17.15
CA ALA A 122 -17.65 -4.29 -15.82
C ALA A 122 -18.71 -3.38 -15.16
N ALA A 123 -18.58 -2.06 -15.30
CA ALA A 123 -19.54 -1.09 -14.77
C ALA A 123 -20.90 -1.17 -15.48
N LEU A 124 -20.92 -1.26 -16.81
CA LEU A 124 -22.15 -1.41 -17.59
C LEU A 124 -22.85 -2.73 -17.30
N THR A 125 -22.10 -3.84 -17.19
CA THR A 125 -22.67 -5.14 -16.80
C THR A 125 -23.28 -5.07 -15.40
N SER A 126 -22.58 -4.46 -14.44
CA SER A 126 -23.10 -4.29 -13.08
C SER A 126 -24.42 -3.51 -13.06
N LEU A 127 -24.47 -2.36 -13.77
CA LEU A 127 -25.66 -1.54 -13.91
C LEU A 127 -26.82 -2.30 -14.57
N ALA A 128 -26.57 -2.96 -15.70
CA ALA A 128 -27.57 -3.71 -16.44
C ALA A 128 -28.15 -4.85 -15.60
N VAL A 129 -27.31 -5.66 -14.96
CA VAL A 129 -27.73 -6.76 -14.09
C VAL A 129 -28.53 -6.24 -12.90
N GLY A 130 -28.09 -5.17 -12.25
CA GLY A 130 -28.80 -4.59 -11.12
C GLY A 130 -30.22 -4.15 -11.47
N VAL A 131 -30.39 -3.42 -12.58
CA VAL A 131 -31.71 -2.94 -13.02
C VAL A 131 -32.61 -4.09 -13.46
N VAL A 132 -32.10 -5.04 -14.24
CA VAL A 132 -32.88 -6.17 -14.77
C VAL A 132 -33.30 -7.12 -13.64
N VAL A 133 -32.38 -7.50 -12.76
CA VAL A 133 -32.67 -8.39 -11.63
C VAL A 133 -33.64 -7.72 -10.66
N PHE A 134 -33.48 -6.41 -10.40
CA PHE A 134 -34.43 -5.68 -9.56
C PHE A 134 -35.83 -5.65 -10.15
N TRP A 135 -35.95 -5.31 -11.44
CA TRP A 135 -37.23 -5.32 -12.15
C TRP A 135 -37.90 -6.71 -12.08
N TRP A 136 -37.14 -7.76 -12.33
CA TRP A 136 -37.65 -9.14 -12.30
C TRP A 136 -38.07 -9.61 -10.90
N LEU A 137 -37.25 -9.35 -9.88
CA LEU A 137 -37.58 -9.68 -8.48
C LEU A 137 -38.77 -8.88 -7.96
N HIS A 138 -38.91 -7.62 -8.38
CA HIS A 138 -40.07 -6.80 -8.04
C HIS A 138 -41.36 -7.36 -8.62
N HIS A 139 -41.37 -7.69 -9.93
CA HIS A 139 -42.56 -8.25 -10.58
C HIS A 139 -42.95 -9.60 -9.99
N THR A 140 -41.98 -10.48 -9.70
CA THR A 140 -42.25 -11.76 -9.01
C THR A 140 -42.73 -11.57 -7.57
N ALA A 141 -42.23 -10.56 -6.85
CA ALA A 141 -42.74 -10.21 -5.53
C ALA A 141 -44.20 -9.71 -5.61
N ALA A 142 -44.53 -8.93 -6.64
CA ALA A 142 -45.87 -8.37 -6.83
C ALA A 142 -46.91 -9.46 -7.16
N THR A 143 -46.56 -10.43 -8.01
CA THR A 143 -47.43 -11.60 -8.26
C THR A 143 -47.59 -12.44 -7.00
N THR A 144 -46.53 -12.57 -6.19
CA THR A 144 -46.54 -13.32 -4.93
C THR A 144 -47.38 -12.68 -3.84
N GLU A 145 -47.41 -11.36 -3.77
CA GLU A 145 -48.21 -10.62 -2.80
C GLU A 145 -49.71 -10.73 -3.12
N ALA A 146 -50.06 -10.94 -4.41
CA ALA A 146 -51.44 -11.12 -4.88
C ALA A 146 -51.90 -12.60 -4.95
N GLY A 147 -50.99 -13.56 -4.80
CA GLY A 147 -51.23 -14.99 -5.11
C GLY A 147 -51.14 -15.96 -3.92
N PRO A 148 -51.46 -17.25 -4.14
CA PRO A 148 -51.46 -18.30 -3.11
C PRO A 148 -50.05 -18.64 -2.55
N ALA A 149 -50.00 -19.47 -1.51
CA ALA A 149 -48.75 -19.84 -0.82
C ALA A 149 -47.65 -20.42 -1.73
N ALA A 150 -48.02 -21.03 -2.87
CA ALA A 150 -47.09 -21.51 -3.89
C ALA A 150 -46.20 -20.39 -4.47
N ASP A 151 -46.73 -19.17 -4.60
CA ASP A 151 -45.96 -18.03 -5.11
C ASP A 151 -44.94 -17.53 -4.09
N ARG A 152 -45.20 -17.70 -2.79
CA ARG A 152 -44.23 -17.39 -1.72
C ARG A 152 -43.00 -18.28 -1.84
N ARG A 153 -43.22 -19.57 -2.09
CA ARG A 153 -42.13 -20.52 -2.35
C ARG A 153 -41.36 -20.14 -3.62
N ARG A 154 -42.06 -19.72 -4.68
CA ARG A 154 -41.45 -19.25 -5.92
C ARG A 154 -40.52 -18.06 -5.69
N PHE A 155 -40.96 -17.03 -4.97
CA PHE A 155 -40.12 -15.85 -4.66
C PHE A 155 -38.90 -16.20 -3.80
N LEU A 156 -39.07 -17.06 -2.79
CA LEU A 156 -37.96 -17.49 -1.94
C LEU A 156 -36.92 -18.31 -2.74
N VAL A 157 -37.38 -19.21 -3.61
CA VAL A 157 -36.51 -20.01 -4.46
C VAL A 157 -35.80 -19.14 -5.50
N THR A 158 -36.49 -18.18 -6.15
CA THR A 158 -35.86 -17.30 -7.13
C THR A 158 -34.87 -16.35 -6.49
N SER A 159 -35.21 -15.72 -5.36
CA SER A 159 -34.30 -14.84 -4.62
C SER A 159 -33.09 -15.63 -4.10
N GLY A 160 -33.33 -16.83 -3.55
CA GLY A 160 -32.28 -17.74 -3.11
C GLY A 160 -31.35 -18.16 -4.25
N ALA A 161 -31.90 -18.50 -5.43
CA ALA A 161 -31.11 -18.86 -6.61
C ALA A 161 -30.26 -17.69 -7.12
N VAL A 162 -30.79 -16.46 -7.13
CA VAL A 162 -30.04 -15.26 -7.50
C VAL A 162 -28.91 -14.99 -6.51
N LEU A 163 -29.18 -15.09 -5.20
CA LEU A 163 -28.14 -14.92 -4.17
C LEU A 163 -27.07 -16.00 -4.27
N LEU A 164 -27.44 -17.25 -4.51
CA LEU A 164 -26.49 -18.34 -4.73
C LEU A 164 -25.66 -18.09 -5.99
N GLY A 165 -26.28 -17.71 -7.11
CA GLY A 165 -25.60 -17.36 -8.34
C GLY A 165 -24.65 -16.17 -8.18
N ALA A 166 -25.07 -15.13 -7.46
CA ALA A 166 -24.22 -13.99 -7.11
C ALA A 166 -23.05 -14.40 -6.21
N GLY A 167 -23.29 -15.28 -5.23
CA GLY A 167 -22.24 -15.85 -4.39
C GLY A 167 -21.21 -16.63 -5.21
N VAL A 168 -21.67 -17.52 -6.11
CA VAL A 168 -20.80 -18.28 -7.02
C VAL A 168 -20.03 -17.35 -7.96
N ALA A 169 -20.69 -16.37 -8.58
CA ALA A 169 -20.03 -15.42 -9.47
C ALA A 169 -19.01 -14.54 -8.74
N GLY A 170 -19.33 -14.09 -7.53
CA GLY A 170 -18.41 -13.34 -6.67
C GLY A 170 -17.20 -14.17 -6.26
N LEU A 171 -17.40 -15.43 -5.87
CA LEU A 171 -16.32 -16.36 -5.53
C LEU A 171 -15.47 -16.72 -6.75
N ALA A 172 -16.08 -16.95 -7.91
CA ALA A 172 -15.38 -17.22 -9.16
C ALA A 172 -14.53 -16.02 -9.59
N GLY A 173 -15.11 -14.81 -9.56
CA GLY A 173 -14.37 -13.56 -9.77
C GLY A 173 -13.20 -13.44 -8.79
N GLY A 174 -13.45 -13.60 -7.48
CA GLY A 174 -12.42 -13.53 -6.45
C GLY A 174 -11.33 -14.61 -6.57
N PHE A 175 -11.66 -15.82 -7.05
CA PHE A 175 -10.68 -16.88 -7.27
C PHE A 175 -9.77 -16.56 -8.47
N VAL A 176 -10.34 -16.05 -9.56
CA VAL A 176 -9.56 -15.54 -10.69
C VAL A 176 -8.68 -14.36 -10.24
N GLN A 177 -9.24 -13.44 -9.44
CA GLN A 177 -8.50 -12.31 -8.89
C GLN A 177 -7.39 -12.72 -7.94
N ARG A 178 -7.53 -13.77 -7.12
CA ARG A 178 -6.48 -14.25 -6.21
C ARG A 178 -5.32 -14.93 -6.94
N GLY A 179 -5.39 -15.05 -8.27
CA GLY A 179 -4.28 -15.47 -9.10
C GLY A 179 -3.62 -16.74 -8.59
N ALA A 180 -4.25 -17.90 -8.84
CA ALA A 180 -3.50 -19.17 -8.83
C ALA A 180 -2.20 -19.04 -9.67
N GLY A 181 -2.19 -18.13 -10.66
CA GLY A 181 -1.05 -17.71 -11.47
C GLY A 181 0.06 -16.95 -10.73
N VAL A 182 -0.20 -15.98 -9.83
CA VAL A 182 0.90 -15.19 -9.22
C VAL A 182 1.68 -16.00 -8.21
N SER A 183 0.99 -16.77 -7.36
CA SER A 183 1.67 -17.64 -6.40
C SER A 183 2.48 -18.73 -7.10
N SER A 184 1.92 -19.33 -8.17
CA SER A 184 2.64 -20.33 -8.98
C SER A 184 3.79 -19.70 -9.78
N SER A 185 3.59 -18.54 -10.41
CA SER A 185 4.63 -17.76 -11.10
C SER A 185 5.76 -17.40 -10.14
N ARG A 186 5.44 -16.88 -8.95
CA ARG A 186 6.42 -16.59 -7.89
C ARG A 186 7.22 -17.83 -7.50
N GLN A 187 6.56 -18.97 -7.33
CA GLN A 187 7.24 -20.23 -7.04
C GLN A 187 8.10 -20.72 -8.21
N ALA A 188 7.64 -20.55 -9.46
CA ALA A 188 8.37 -20.95 -10.66
C ALA A 188 9.64 -20.12 -10.86
N VAL A 189 9.60 -18.80 -10.61
CA VAL A 189 10.79 -17.94 -10.72
C VAL A 189 11.76 -18.09 -9.56
N ALA A 190 11.35 -18.64 -8.41
CA ALA A 190 12.25 -18.89 -7.28
C ALA A 190 13.47 -19.73 -7.69
N ALA A 191 13.28 -20.71 -8.57
CA ALA A 191 14.36 -21.53 -9.10
C ALA A 191 15.20 -20.84 -10.19
N LYS A 192 14.71 -19.74 -10.77
CA LYS A 192 15.38 -18.98 -11.84
C LYS A 192 16.26 -17.85 -11.32
N ILE A 193 15.96 -17.27 -10.16
CA ILE A 193 16.73 -16.17 -9.59
C ILE A 193 18.11 -16.72 -9.19
N PRO A 194 19.22 -16.21 -9.77
CA PRO A 194 20.56 -16.61 -9.37
C PRO A 194 20.81 -16.31 -7.90
N ASP A 195 21.56 -17.19 -7.22
CA ASP A 195 22.05 -16.90 -5.88
C ASP A 195 23.15 -15.83 -5.96
N VAL A 196 22.81 -14.61 -5.56
CA VAL A 196 23.71 -13.47 -5.53
C VAL A 196 24.01 -13.15 -4.08
N PRO A 197 25.22 -13.42 -3.57
CA PRO A 197 25.53 -13.21 -2.17
C PRO A 197 25.48 -11.70 -1.85
N ALA A 198 24.76 -11.36 -0.79
CA ALA A 198 24.83 -10.04 -0.20
C ALA A 198 26.13 -9.88 0.62
N PRO A 199 26.61 -8.63 0.83
CA PRO A 199 27.64 -8.38 1.83
C PRO A 199 27.28 -9.02 3.17
N PRO A 200 28.24 -9.67 3.87
CA PRO A 200 27.95 -10.38 5.10
C PRO A 200 27.52 -9.40 6.19
N ILE A 201 26.48 -9.78 6.95
CA ILE A 201 26.03 -9.02 8.12
C ILE A 201 26.93 -9.40 9.30
N PRO A 202 27.63 -8.45 9.94
CA PRO A 202 28.48 -8.75 11.08
C PRO A 202 27.72 -9.34 12.28
N PRO A 203 28.32 -10.23 13.11
CA PRO A 203 27.66 -10.85 14.28
C PRO A 203 27.15 -9.91 15.37
N ARG A 204 27.41 -8.59 15.29
CA ARG A 204 26.94 -7.56 16.22
C ARG A 204 26.16 -6.44 15.51
N ALA A 205 25.53 -6.76 14.38
CA ALA A 205 24.75 -5.81 13.58
C ALA A 205 23.38 -5.46 14.19
N ASP A 206 22.89 -6.22 15.16
CA ASP A 206 21.70 -5.87 15.94
C ASP A 206 21.89 -6.03 17.45
N PHE A 207 20.94 -5.47 18.18
CA PHE A 207 20.77 -5.63 19.62
C PHE A 207 19.37 -6.18 19.93
N ALA A 208 18.91 -7.17 19.16
CA ALA A 208 17.54 -7.71 19.32
C ALA A 208 17.28 -8.23 20.75
N ALA A 209 18.29 -8.83 21.38
CA ALA A 209 18.24 -9.26 22.77
C ALA A 209 18.05 -8.11 23.78
N SER A 210 18.39 -6.88 23.40
CA SER A 210 18.15 -5.66 24.19
C SER A 210 16.80 -4.98 23.85
N GLY A 211 16.00 -5.57 22.97
CA GLY A 211 14.66 -5.09 22.62
C GLY A 211 14.56 -4.22 21.37
N THR A 212 15.61 -4.15 20.54
CA THR A 212 15.50 -3.59 19.19
C THR A 212 14.82 -4.58 18.24
N PRO A 213 14.34 -4.15 17.06
CA PRO A 213 14.07 -5.07 15.96
C PRO A 213 15.33 -5.88 15.59
N ALA A 214 15.13 -7.04 14.95
CA ALA A 214 16.22 -7.77 14.28
C ALA A 214 16.81 -6.94 13.14
N PHE A 215 18.09 -7.16 12.77
CA PHE A 215 18.72 -6.37 11.71
C PHE A 215 17.96 -6.45 10.38
N LEU A 216 17.61 -7.66 9.96
CA LEU A 216 16.73 -7.90 8.84
C LEU A 216 15.30 -8.08 9.34
N THR A 217 14.38 -7.31 8.80
CA THR A 217 12.95 -7.50 8.99
C THR A 217 12.48 -8.63 8.07
N SER A 218 11.72 -9.59 8.61
CA SER A 218 11.15 -10.68 7.81
C SER A 218 10.24 -10.12 6.71
N ASN A 219 10.11 -10.83 5.59
CA ASN A 219 9.22 -10.40 4.49
C ASN A 219 7.76 -10.17 4.95
N ARG A 220 7.29 -10.98 5.92
CA ARG A 220 5.95 -10.87 6.50
C ARG A 220 5.79 -9.62 7.37
N ASP A 221 6.82 -9.28 8.13
CA ASP A 221 6.76 -8.20 9.12
C ASP A 221 7.32 -6.88 8.57
N PHE A 222 7.83 -6.87 7.33
CA PHE A 222 8.29 -5.67 6.64
C PHE A 222 7.11 -4.71 6.42
N TYR A 223 7.28 -3.45 6.82
CA TYR A 223 6.17 -2.50 6.81
C TYR A 223 5.52 -2.40 5.42
N ARG A 224 4.18 -2.36 5.41
CA ARG A 224 3.41 -2.21 4.17
C ARG A 224 2.64 -0.90 4.18
N ILE A 225 2.95 -0.07 3.20
CA ILE A 225 2.16 1.09 2.83
C ILE A 225 2.10 1.18 1.30
N ASP A 226 0.91 1.45 0.77
CA ASP A 226 0.65 1.63 -0.67
C ASP A 226 -0.67 2.36 -0.88
N THR A 227 -0.88 2.86 -2.09
CA THR A 227 -2.15 3.45 -2.53
C THR A 227 -3.15 2.40 -3.00
N ALA A 228 -2.70 1.19 -3.33
CA ALA A 228 -3.51 0.14 -3.91
C ALA A 228 -4.61 -0.36 -2.95
N LEU A 229 -5.89 -0.27 -3.33
CA LEU A 229 -6.98 -0.90 -2.56
C LEU A 229 -6.90 -2.43 -2.57
N VAL A 230 -6.43 -2.98 -3.68
CA VAL A 230 -6.23 -4.42 -3.90
C VAL A 230 -4.81 -4.59 -4.42
N VAL A 231 -4.06 -5.52 -3.83
CA VAL A 231 -2.69 -5.84 -4.25
C VAL A 231 -2.70 -6.34 -5.69
N PRO A 232 -2.00 -5.67 -6.63
CA PRO A 232 -1.87 -6.13 -8.00
C PRO A 232 -1.36 -7.56 -8.10
N GLN A 233 -1.94 -8.31 -9.02
CA GLN A 233 -1.64 -9.71 -9.26
C GLN A 233 -0.99 -9.86 -10.63
N LEU A 234 0.31 -9.56 -10.70
CA LEU A 234 1.09 -9.59 -11.92
C LEU A 234 2.00 -10.81 -11.94
N SER A 235 1.93 -11.61 -13.01
CA SER A 235 2.82 -12.75 -13.23
C SER A 235 4.19 -12.24 -13.72
N ALA A 236 5.25 -13.01 -13.50
CA ALA A 236 6.56 -12.69 -14.06
C ALA A 236 6.62 -12.91 -15.58
N GLU A 237 5.81 -13.84 -16.10
CA GLU A 237 5.76 -14.20 -17.52
C GLU A 237 5.15 -13.09 -18.39
N ASP A 238 4.14 -12.39 -17.86
CA ASP A 238 3.45 -11.30 -18.57
C ASP A 238 4.07 -9.93 -18.27
N TRP A 239 5.05 -9.86 -17.35
CA TRP A 239 5.67 -8.61 -16.95
C TRP A 239 6.63 -8.08 -18.01
N GLN A 240 6.46 -6.80 -18.32
CA GLN A 240 7.40 -6.02 -19.12
C GLN A 240 7.58 -4.63 -18.53
N LEU A 241 8.78 -4.07 -18.70
CA LEU A 241 9.12 -2.70 -18.41
C LEU A 241 9.55 -1.96 -19.66
N ARG A 242 8.88 -0.84 -19.94
CA ARG A 242 9.33 0.13 -20.96
C ARG A 242 10.15 1.23 -20.29
N LEU A 243 11.43 1.36 -20.65
CA LEU A 243 12.29 2.49 -20.28
C LEU A 243 12.45 3.41 -21.50
N HIS A 244 11.95 4.63 -21.42
CA HIS A 244 11.79 5.52 -22.59
C HIS A 244 11.91 7.01 -22.25
N GLY A 245 11.53 7.88 -23.19
CA GLY A 245 11.50 9.33 -23.02
C GLY A 245 12.78 10.00 -23.52
N MET A 246 13.40 10.82 -22.68
CA MET A 246 14.65 11.56 -22.97
C MET A 246 15.87 10.63 -22.95
N VAL A 247 15.86 9.59 -23.77
CA VAL A 247 16.95 8.60 -23.92
C VAL A 247 17.37 8.45 -25.39
N GLN A 248 18.58 7.96 -25.63
CA GLN A 248 19.06 7.63 -26.98
C GLN A 248 18.40 6.37 -27.52
N ARG A 249 18.20 5.37 -26.66
CA ARG A 249 17.60 4.08 -26.99
C ARG A 249 16.53 3.71 -25.96
N GLU A 250 15.29 3.54 -26.42
CA GLU A 250 14.25 2.94 -25.59
C GLU A 250 14.55 1.46 -25.34
N LEU A 251 14.29 0.98 -24.12
CA LEU A 251 14.42 -0.41 -23.73
C LEU A 251 13.03 -0.97 -23.42
N VAL A 252 12.74 -2.18 -23.90
CA VAL A 252 11.60 -2.98 -23.45
C VAL A 252 12.17 -4.25 -22.85
N LEU A 253 12.01 -4.43 -21.55
CA LEU A 253 12.65 -5.48 -20.76
C LEU A 253 11.60 -6.45 -20.24
N THR A 254 11.77 -7.74 -20.52
CA THR A 254 11.01 -8.81 -19.87
C THR A 254 11.66 -9.20 -18.54
N TYR A 255 10.96 -10.00 -17.73
CA TYR A 255 11.51 -10.48 -16.46
C TYR A 255 12.77 -11.33 -16.68
N ASP A 256 12.75 -12.21 -17.68
CA ASP A 256 13.92 -13.03 -18.02
C ASP A 256 15.09 -12.17 -18.54
N ASP A 257 14.83 -11.03 -19.22
CA ASP A 257 15.90 -10.11 -19.61
C ASP A 257 16.58 -9.46 -18.39
N LEU A 258 15.85 -9.21 -17.29
CA LEU A 258 16.45 -8.76 -16.04
C LEU A 258 17.34 -9.84 -15.42
N LEU A 259 16.88 -11.09 -15.40
CA LEU A 259 17.65 -12.20 -14.81
C LEU A 259 18.93 -12.54 -15.59
N ARG A 260 18.98 -12.22 -16.89
CA ARG A 260 20.19 -12.39 -17.71
C ARG A 260 21.24 -11.27 -17.51
N ARG A 261 20.90 -10.21 -16.79
CA ARG A 261 21.81 -9.09 -16.51
C ARG A 261 22.61 -9.35 -15.23
N ARG A 262 23.60 -8.50 -14.98
CA ARG A 262 24.31 -8.48 -13.70
C ARG A 262 23.33 -8.10 -12.60
N LEU A 263 23.13 -9.00 -11.65
CA LEU A 263 22.35 -8.79 -10.45
C LEU A 263 23.27 -8.43 -9.27
N GLU A 264 22.76 -7.60 -8.37
CA GLU A 264 23.41 -7.24 -7.11
C GLU A 264 22.45 -7.45 -5.93
N SER A 265 22.98 -7.96 -4.81
CA SER A 265 22.25 -8.08 -3.55
C SER A 265 22.76 -7.04 -2.55
N ARG A 266 21.85 -6.23 -2.00
CA ARG A 266 22.19 -5.13 -1.08
C ARG A 266 21.24 -5.08 0.12
N PRO A 267 21.76 -5.01 1.37
CA PRO A 267 20.92 -4.66 2.51
C PRO A 267 20.54 -3.18 2.42
N ILE A 268 19.24 -2.89 2.40
CA ILE A 268 18.69 -1.54 2.26
C ILE A 268 17.56 -1.38 3.27
N THR A 269 17.59 -0.28 4.02
CA THR A 269 16.44 0.17 4.80
C THR A 269 15.47 0.93 3.90
N LEU A 270 14.17 0.67 4.00
CA LEU A 270 13.16 1.54 3.42
C LEU A 270 12.48 2.32 4.54
N THR A 271 12.28 3.61 4.31
CA THR A 271 11.59 4.50 5.24
C THR A 271 10.43 5.19 4.53
N CYS A 272 9.25 5.22 5.15
CA CYS A 272 8.12 5.97 4.66
C CYS A 272 8.22 7.45 5.07
N VAL A 273 7.84 8.37 4.17
CA VAL A 273 7.73 9.80 4.51
C VAL A 273 6.65 10.05 5.58
N SER A 274 5.60 9.23 5.58
CA SER A 274 4.53 9.26 6.58
C SER A 274 4.94 8.67 7.93
N ASN A 275 6.20 8.28 8.12
CA ASN A 275 6.67 7.80 9.42
C ASN A 275 6.74 8.98 10.40
N PRO A 276 5.92 9.02 11.46
CA PRO A 276 6.07 10.03 12.50
C PRO A 276 7.38 9.80 13.27
N VAL A 277 7.77 10.77 14.10
CA VAL A 277 8.86 10.57 15.06
C VAL A 277 8.54 9.37 15.95
N GLY A 278 9.45 8.39 16.01
CA GLY A 278 9.23 7.14 16.73
C GLY A 278 8.31 6.12 16.04
N GLY A 279 7.80 6.43 14.85
CA GLY A 279 6.83 5.58 14.16
C GLY A 279 7.42 4.28 13.59
N PRO A 280 6.57 3.30 13.25
CA PRO A 280 6.97 1.95 12.84
C PRO A 280 7.22 1.79 11.33
N LEU A 281 7.04 2.83 10.50
CA LEU A 281 7.07 2.73 9.03
C LEU A 281 8.50 2.76 8.47
N ILE A 282 9.31 1.81 8.93
CA ILE A 282 10.70 1.60 8.57
C ILE A 282 11.05 0.11 8.72
N SER A 283 11.76 -0.46 7.75
CA SER A 283 12.22 -1.86 7.79
C SER A 283 13.45 -2.05 6.91
N THR A 284 14.22 -3.09 7.18
CA THR A 284 15.46 -3.41 6.45
C THR A 284 15.40 -4.81 5.87
N ALA A 285 15.78 -4.94 4.60
CA ALA A 285 15.84 -6.23 3.91
C ALA A 285 17.03 -6.26 2.95
N VAL A 286 17.42 -7.46 2.54
CA VAL A 286 18.33 -7.64 1.41
C VAL A 286 17.51 -7.63 0.12
N PHE A 287 17.75 -6.68 -0.77
CA PHE A 287 17.13 -6.66 -2.10
C PHE A 287 18.12 -7.14 -3.15
N THR A 288 17.64 -7.97 -4.08
CA THR A 288 18.44 -8.46 -5.20
C THR A 288 17.82 -7.99 -6.51
N GLY A 289 18.62 -7.39 -7.39
CA GLY A 289 18.11 -6.80 -8.62
C GLY A 289 19.17 -6.27 -9.58
N VAL A 290 18.72 -5.73 -10.70
CA VAL A 290 19.58 -5.06 -11.68
C VAL A 290 19.83 -3.61 -11.24
N PRO A 291 21.08 -3.11 -11.24
CA PRO A 291 21.35 -1.71 -10.98
C PRO A 291 20.60 -0.79 -11.95
N VAL A 292 19.78 0.14 -11.43
CA VAL A 292 19.01 1.10 -12.25
C VAL A 292 19.95 1.97 -13.09
N ARG A 293 21.10 2.33 -12.51
CA ARG A 293 22.15 3.10 -13.17
C ARG A 293 22.62 2.46 -14.46
N ASP A 294 22.82 1.15 -14.48
CA ASP A 294 23.32 0.43 -15.66
C ASP A 294 22.30 0.50 -16.81
N LEU A 295 21.01 0.39 -16.49
CA LEU A 295 19.93 0.53 -17.48
C LEU A 295 19.84 1.95 -18.03
N LEU A 296 20.01 2.97 -17.19
CA LEU A 296 20.00 4.37 -17.61
C LEU A 296 21.21 4.72 -18.50
N LEU A 297 22.39 4.19 -18.16
CA LEU A 297 23.59 4.36 -18.98
C LEU A 297 23.45 3.63 -20.33
N GLU A 298 22.88 2.42 -20.32
CA GLU A 298 22.60 1.66 -21.53
C GLU A 298 21.60 2.39 -22.45
N ALA A 299 20.53 2.96 -21.89
CA ALA A 299 19.54 3.72 -22.63
C ALA A 299 20.10 5.05 -23.17
N GLY A 300 21.17 5.57 -22.56
CA GLY A 300 21.80 6.84 -22.93
C GLY A 300 20.91 8.04 -22.61
N VAL A 301 20.81 8.42 -21.33
CA VAL A 301 20.06 9.60 -20.89
C VAL A 301 20.51 10.86 -21.66
N ARG A 302 19.55 11.60 -22.23
CA ARG A 302 19.81 12.84 -22.97
C ARG A 302 20.05 14.02 -22.02
N PRO A 303 20.85 15.02 -22.44
CA PRO A 303 21.02 16.25 -21.68
C PRO A 303 19.67 16.94 -21.37
N GLY A 304 19.56 17.53 -20.18
CA GLY A 304 18.35 18.24 -19.74
C GLY A 304 17.30 17.37 -19.05
N ALA A 305 17.44 16.04 -19.07
CA ALA A 305 16.61 15.16 -18.26
C ALA A 305 16.88 15.36 -16.76
N GLN A 306 15.84 15.29 -15.93
CA GLN A 306 15.92 15.60 -14.49
C GLN A 306 15.41 14.49 -13.58
N GLN A 307 14.46 13.66 -14.06
CA GLN A 307 13.88 12.58 -13.27
C GLN A 307 13.61 11.32 -14.09
N LEU A 308 13.58 10.18 -13.40
CA LEU A 308 12.95 8.96 -13.85
C LEU A 308 11.52 8.94 -13.30
N PHE A 309 10.54 9.14 -14.18
CA PHE A 309 9.12 9.08 -13.88
C PHE A 309 8.63 7.65 -14.05
N THR A 310 8.36 6.97 -12.94
CA THR A 310 7.94 5.58 -12.94
C THR A 310 6.44 5.43 -12.77
N THR A 311 5.85 4.43 -13.44
CA THR A 311 4.45 4.06 -13.32
C THR A 311 4.33 2.60 -12.89
N SER A 312 3.57 2.38 -11.81
CA SER A 312 3.12 1.06 -11.36
C SER A 312 1.94 0.60 -12.20
N VAL A 313 1.76 -0.72 -12.32
CA VAL A 313 0.60 -1.31 -13.01
C VAL A 313 -0.72 -0.74 -12.49
N ASP A 314 -0.81 -0.45 -11.19
CA ASP A 314 -1.99 0.11 -10.52
C ASP A 314 -2.27 1.61 -10.81
N GLY A 315 -1.45 2.25 -11.65
CA GLY A 315 -1.54 3.67 -12.00
C GLY A 315 -0.82 4.61 -11.03
N TYR A 316 -0.20 4.09 -9.96
CA TYR A 316 0.64 4.89 -9.08
C TYR A 316 1.86 5.44 -9.83
N THR A 317 2.22 6.71 -9.55
CA THR A 317 3.36 7.38 -10.18
C THR A 317 4.31 8.00 -9.17
N ALA A 318 5.60 7.86 -9.42
CA ALA A 318 6.69 8.45 -8.64
C ALA A 318 7.72 9.09 -9.56
N GLY A 319 8.39 10.15 -9.08
CA GLY A 319 9.48 10.82 -9.76
C GLY A 319 10.76 10.75 -8.94
N THR A 320 11.78 10.06 -9.45
CA THR A 320 13.09 9.98 -8.78
C THR A 320 14.11 10.87 -9.49
N PRO A 321 14.85 11.74 -8.78
CA PRO A 321 15.91 12.55 -9.40
C PRO A 321 16.96 11.69 -10.12
N LEU A 322 17.32 12.07 -11.35
CA LEU A 322 18.29 11.32 -12.16
C LEU A 322 19.73 11.47 -11.68
N ASP A 323 20.08 12.63 -11.12
CA ASP A 323 21.38 12.85 -10.50
C ASP A 323 21.64 11.82 -9.39
N VAL A 324 20.64 11.58 -8.55
CA VAL A 324 20.66 10.53 -7.52
C VAL A 324 20.78 9.13 -8.13
N LEU A 325 20.00 8.81 -9.17
CA LEU A 325 20.03 7.48 -9.81
C LEU A 325 21.33 7.17 -10.56
N LEU A 326 22.04 8.20 -11.02
CA LEU A 326 23.28 8.08 -11.80
C LEU A 326 24.55 8.09 -10.93
N GLU A 327 24.43 8.37 -9.64
CA GLU A 327 25.52 8.23 -8.68
C GLU A 327 26.08 6.78 -8.69
N PRO A 328 27.41 6.59 -8.84
CA PRO A 328 28.02 5.27 -8.94
C PRO A 328 27.73 4.32 -7.78
N ASP A 329 27.56 4.86 -6.58
CA ASP A 329 27.47 4.13 -5.32
C ASP A 329 26.11 4.25 -4.63
N ARG A 330 25.10 4.80 -5.31
CA ARG A 330 23.72 4.91 -4.80
C ARG A 330 23.09 3.58 -4.45
N GLY A 331 23.41 2.52 -5.21
CA GLY A 331 22.85 1.18 -4.99
C GLY A 331 21.35 1.07 -5.32
N ALA A 332 20.85 1.88 -6.27
CA ALA A 332 19.49 1.78 -6.77
C ALA A 332 19.28 0.49 -7.57
N LEU A 333 18.23 -0.28 -7.27
CA LEU A 333 17.94 -1.57 -7.89
C LEU A 333 16.53 -1.61 -8.50
N LEU A 334 16.41 -2.24 -9.67
CA LEU A 334 15.17 -2.93 -10.05
C LEU A 334 15.21 -4.31 -9.41
N ALA A 335 14.63 -4.40 -8.22
CA ALA A 335 14.64 -5.60 -7.40
C ALA A 335 13.65 -6.65 -7.91
N VAL A 336 14.09 -7.90 -7.93
CA VAL A 336 13.32 -9.10 -8.26
C VAL A 336 13.19 -10.05 -7.05
N ALA A 337 14.08 -9.90 -6.07
CA ALA A 337 14.10 -10.70 -4.84
C ALA A 337 14.24 -9.82 -3.59
N MET A 338 13.77 -10.34 -2.46
CA MET A 338 13.81 -9.74 -1.14
C MET A 338 14.06 -10.82 -0.08
N ASN A 339 15.12 -10.65 0.70
CA ASN A 339 15.62 -11.60 1.70
C ASN A 339 15.85 -13.01 1.14
N GLY A 340 16.42 -13.10 -0.07
CA GLY A 340 16.75 -14.38 -0.72
C GLY A 340 15.56 -15.10 -1.35
N GLU A 341 14.35 -14.55 -1.27
CA GLU A 341 13.16 -15.09 -1.92
C GLU A 341 12.69 -14.15 -3.04
N PRO A 342 11.98 -14.64 -4.07
CA PRO A 342 11.24 -13.76 -4.97
C PRO A 342 10.38 -12.76 -4.18
N LEU A 343 10.24 -11.54 -4.70
CA LEU A 343 9.42 -10.51 -4.04
C LEU A 343 8.04 -11.06 -3.64
N PRO A 344 7.54 -10.79 -2.43
CA PRO A 344 6.14 -11.00 -2.10
C PRO A 344 5.24 -10.10 -2.96
N ALA A 345 4.01 -10.53 -3.23
CA ALA A 345 3.05 -9.76 -4.03
C ALA A 345 2.80 -8.37 -3.44
N GLU A 346 2.66 -8.29 -2.12
CA GLU A 346 2.45 -7.06 -1.34
C GLU A 346 3.64 -6.08 -1.45
N HIS A 347 4.83 -6.60 -1.72
CA HIS A 347 6.07 -5.85 -1.79
C HIS A 347 6.53 -5.59 -3.22
N GLY A 348 5.69 -5.86 -4.22
CA GLY A 348 5.92 -5.42 -5.59
C GLY A 348 6.36 -6.52 -6.56
N PHE A 349 6.05 -7.79 -6.29
CA PHE A 349 6.25 -8.86 -7.27
C PHE A 349 5.59 -8.51 -8.62
N PRO A 350 6.24 -8.78 -9.77
CA PRO A 350 7.54 -9.44 -9.90
C PRO A 350 8.74 -8.49 -9.78
N VAL A 351 8.56 -7.18 -10.00
CA VAL A 351 9.63 -6.19 -10.00
C VAL A 351 9.20 -4.91 -9.29
N ARG A 352 10.07 -4.41 -8.40
CA ARG A 352 9.96 -3.08 -7.81
C ARG A 352 11.24 -2.29 -8.00
N MET A 353 11.14 -0.96 -7.98
CA MET A 353 12.31 -0.11 -7.77
C MET A 353 12.62 0.02 -6.27
N VAL A 354 13.89 0.13 -5.93
CA VAL A 354 14.41 0.41 -4.58
C VAL A 354 15.59 1.37 -4.70
N VAL A 355 15.45 2.61 -4.22
CA VAL A 355 16.53 3.62 -4.24
C VAL A 355 16.87 4.04 -2.80
N PRO A 356 18.05 3.70 -2.29
CA PRO A 356 18.48 4.11 -0.96
C PRO A 356 18.59 5.62 -0.77
N GLY A 357 18.30 6.09 0.45
CA GLY A 357 18.47 7.50 0.85
C GLY A 357 17.33 8.45 0.48
N LEU A 358 16.30 7.96 -0.22
CA LEU A 358 15.10 8.74 -0.53
C LEU A 358 13.86 8.06 0.07
N TYR A 359 12.89 8.85 0.54
CA TYR A 359 11.64 8.29 1.08
C TYR A 359 10.86 7.50 0.02
N GLY A 360 10.22 6.39 0.44
CA GLY A 360 9.68 5.38 -0.47
C GLY A 360 8.73 5.87 -1.58
N TYR A 361 8.03 6.99 -1.38
CA TYR A 361 7.07 7.50 -2.37
C TYR A 361 7.71 8.10 -3.63
N VAL A 362 8.96 8.56 -3.55
CA VAL A 362 9.72 9.02 -4.72
C VAL A 362 10.70 7.96 -5.24
N SER A 363 10.90 6.87 -4.49
CA SER A 363 12.11 6.05 -4.60
C SER A 363 11.86 4.54 -4.72
N ALA A 364 10.63 4.08 -4.45
CA ALA A 364 10.38 2.66 -4.23
C ALA A 364 9.09 2.13 -4.90
N THR A 365 8.86 2.50 -6.17
CA THR A 365 7.69 2.09 -6.97
C THR A 365 7.56 0.57 -7.04
N LYS A 366 6.46 0.05 -6.49
CA LYS A 366 6.07 -1.37 -6.56
C LYS A 366 5.37 -1.66 -7.88
N TRP A 367 5.38 -2.92 -8.32
CA TRP A 367 4.68 -3.39 -9.53
C TRP A 367 4.99 -2.54 -10.77
N LEU A 368 6.27 -2.22 -10.94
CA LEU A 368 6.76 -1.26 -11.93
C LEU A 368 6.55 -1.78 -13.36
N VAL A 369 5.94 -1.00 -14.26
CA VAL A 369 5.72 -1.39 -15.67
C VAL A 369 6.18 -0.35 -16.69
N ASP A 370 6.36 0.91 -16.29
CA ASP A 370 6.86 1.98 -17.17
C ASP A 370 7.84 2.89 -16.43
N ALA A 371 8.89 3.33 -17.11
CA ALA A 371 9.92 4.22 -16.60
C ALA A 371 10.32 5.25 -17.68
N GLU A 372 9.82 6.47 -17.54
CA GLU A 372 10.07 7.56 -18.47
C GLU A 372 11.12 8.52 -17.94
N VAL A 373 12.22 8.67 -18.67
CA VAL A 373 13.24 9.69 -18.42
C VAL A 373 12.69 11.03 -18.90
N THR A 374 12.51 12.00 -18.01
CA THR A 374 11.82 13.27 -18.33
C THR A 374 12.27 14.42 -17.42
N THR A 375 11.64 15.59 -17.54
CA THR A 375 11.89 16.78 -16.70
C THR A 375 10.92 16.82 -15.52
N PHE A 376 11.20 17.69 -14.54
CA PHE A 376 10.32 17.91 -13.39
C PHE A 376 9.03 18.70 -13.71
N ASP A 377 8.78 19.04 -14.97
CA ASP A 377 7.49 19.61 -15.40
C ASP A 377 6.35 18.60 -15.23
N ARG A 378 6.69 17.30 -15.20
CA ARG A 378 5.75 16.22 -14.94
C ARG A 378 5.68 15.88 -13.46
N ALA A 379 4.69 16.46 -12.78
CA ALA A 379 4.45 16.20 -11.36
C ALA A 379 3.88 14.79 -11.11
N HIS A 380 4.44 14.05 -10.15
CA HIS A 380 4.00 12.70 -9.79
C HIS A 380 2.85 12.70 -8.75
N TYR A 381 2.33 11.51 -8.39
CA TYR A 381 1.10 11.36 -7.60
C TYR A 381 1.06 12.19 -6.30
N TRP A 382 2.13 12.13 -5.51
CA TRP A 382 2.22 12.81 -4.22
C TRP A 382 2.67 14.27 -4.31
N GLU A 383 3.49 14.63 -5.32
CA GLU A 383 3.85 16.03 -5.56
C GLU A 383 2.62 16.88 -5.85
N ARG A 384 1.68 16.37 -6.66
CA ARG A 384 0.38 17.01 -6.92
C ARG A 384 -0.48 17.20 -5.66
N ARG A 385 -0.12 16.55 -4.55
CA ARG A 385 -0.80 16.58 -3.25
C ARG A 385 0.00 17.34 -2.19
N GLY A 386 1.01 18.13 -2.60
CA GLY A 386 1.76 19.02 -1.73
C GLY A 386 2.95 18.37 -1.00
N TRP A 387 3.30 17.14 -1.34
CA TRP A 387 4.53 16.50 -0.85
C TRP A 387 5.75 17.01 -1.60
N ALA A 388 6.91 16.98 -0.94
CA ALA A 388 8.16 17.39 -1.55
C ALA A 388 8.51 16.56 -2.79
N ARG A 389 9.23 17.17 -3.73
CA ARG A 389 9.60 16.51 -5.00
C ARG A 389 10.73 15.50 -4.84
N THR A 390 11.78 15.82 -4.07
CA THR A 390 13.02 15.04 -4.01
C THR A 390 13.14 14.18 -2.75
N ALA A 391 12.55 14.64 -1.64
CA ALA A 391 12.32 13.88 -0.40
C ALA A 391 13.49 12.98 0.09
N PRO A 392 14.69 13.54 0.34
CA PRO A 392 15.77 12.80 0.98
C PRO A 392 15.37 12.38 2.41
N ILE A 393 15.87 11.22 2.84
CA ILE A 393 15.60 10.73 4.20
C ILE A 393 16.32 11.62 5.21
N LYS A 394 15.57 12.08 6.22
CA LYS A 394 16.11 12.86 7.33
C LYS A 394 16.78 11.95 8.37
N THR A 395 17.85 12.44 8.99
CA THR A 395 18.50 11.80 10.15
C THR A 395 17.52 11.70 11.30
N GLN A 396 17.30 10.47 11.78
CA GLN A 396 16.28 10.13 12.75
C GLN A 396 16.74 9.00 13.68
N SER A 397 16.17 8.98 14.89
CA SER A 397 16.32 7.89 15.86
C SER A 397 15.01 7.62 16.60
N ARG A 398 14.87 6.37 17.04
CA ARG A 398 13.72 5.86 17.80
C ARG A 398 14.20 5.07 19.01
N ILE A 399 13.39 5.11 20.07
CA ILE A 399 13.52 4.26 21.26
C ILE A 399 12.55 3.09 21.05
N ASP A 400 13.08 1.88 20.95
CA ASP A 400 12.28 0.65 20.83
C ASP A 400 12.07 -0.02 22.21
N ARG A 401 12.97 0.21 23.16
CA ARG A 401 12.88 -0.26 24.55
C ARG A 401 13.42 0.80 25.51
N PRO A 402 12.77 1.07 26.65
CA PRO A 402 11.42 0.60 27.02
C PRO A 402 10.32 1.26 26.17
N GLN A 403 9.13 0.66 26.18
CA GLN A 403 7.92 1.21 25.58
C GLN A 403 7.00 1.75 26.68
N PRO A 404 6.11 2.73 26.39
CA PRO A 404 5.06 3.11 27.33
C PRO A 404 4.24 1.87 27.74
N GLY A 405 3.95 1.72 29.03
CA GLY A 405 3.22 0.55 29.51
C GLY A 405 3.54 0.18 30.96
N PRO A 406 3.66 -1.13 31.28
CA PRO A 406 3.94 -1.58 32.63
C PRO A 406 5.22 -0.97 33.21
N PRO A 407 5.28 -0.76 34.54
CA PRO A 407 6.49 -0.25 35.18
C PRO A 407 7.72 -1.13 34.89
N VAL A 408 8.87 -0.49 34.73
CA VAL A 408 10.18 -1.15 34.64
C VAL A 408 10.89 -1.09 35.99
N PRO A 409 11.80 -2.03 36.32
CA PRO A 409 12.60 -1.92 37.53
C PRO A 409 13.47 -0.66 37.52
N ALA A 410 13.53 0.06 38.64
CA ALA A 410 14.45 1.18 38.86
C ALA A 410 15.92 0.71 38.94
N GLY A 411 16.85 1.65 38.85
CA GLY A 411 18.29 1.43 38.77
C GLY A 411 18.79 1.44 37.32
N ALA A 412 19.59 0.45 36.95
CA ALA A 412 20.21 0.31 35.63
C ALA A 412 19.18 -0.08 34.53
N VAL A 413 18.53 0.91 33.92
CA VAL A 413 17.54 0.70 32.86
C VAL A 413 18.21 0.71 31.49
N THR A 414 18.12 -0.41 30.77
CA THR A 414 18.57 -0.48 29.37
C THR A 414 17.58 0.23 28.46
N VAL A 415 18.07 1.23 27.73
CA VAL A 415 17.36 1.93 26.66
C VAL A 415 17.99 1.52 25.34
N ALA A 416 17.19 1.08 24.38
CA ALA A 416 17.67 0.60 23.10
C ALA A 416 16.74 1.01 21.96
N GLY A 417 17.29 1.12 20.76
CA GLY A 417 16.49 1.33 19.57
C GLY A 417 17.30 1.36 18.29
N ILE A 418 16.77 2.06 17.30
CA ILE A 418 17.38 2.23 15.98
C ILE A 418 17.61 3.71 15.65
N ALA A 419 18.58 3.97 14.77
CA ALA A 419 18.81 5.25 14.14
C ALA A 419 19.09 5.05 12.65
N TRP A 420 18.77 6.04 11.81
CA TRP A 420 18.99 5.96 10.38
C TRP A 420 19.23 7.35 9.78
N ALA A 421 20.09 7.39 8.76
CA ALA A 421 20.45 8.59 8.02
C ALA A 421 20.93 8.20 6.61
N GLN A 422 20.11 7.45 5.88
CA GLN A 422 20.46 7.01 4.53
C GLN A 422 20.51 8.24 3.62
N HIS A 423 21.51 8.49 2.78
CA HIS A 423 22.67 7.72 2.33
C HIS A 423 23.99 8.12 3.04
N THR A 424 23.90 8.78 4.20
CA THR A 424 25.03 9.35 4.96
C THR A 424 25.59 8.39 6.01
N GLY A 425 24.71 7.62 6.67
CA GLY A 425 25.04 6.75 7.79
C GLY A 425 25.08 7.47 9.15
N ILE A 426 25.00 6.67 10.22
CA ILE A 426 24.97 7.17 11.60
C ILE A 426 26.38 7.18 12.20
N ASP A 427 26.75 8.33 12.76
CA ASP A 427 28.00 8.54 13.52
C ASP A 427 27.80 8.27 15.01
N ARG A 428 26.77 8.90 15.60
CA ARG A 428 26.51 8.85 17.05
C ARG A 428 25.01 8.85 17.35
N VAL A 429 24.64 8.18 18.44
CA VAL A 429 23.33 8.33 19.08
C VAL A 429 23.54 8.72 20.53
N GLU A 430 22.72 9.64 21.01
CA GLU A 430 22.71 10.08 22.40
C GLU A 430 21.30 9.89 22.98
N VAL A 431 21.24 9.57 24.27
CA VAL A 431 20.01 9.41 25.02
C VAL A 431 20.11 10.17 26.35
N ARG A 432 18.97 10.63 26.86
CA ARG A 432 18.89 11.26 28.19
C ARG A 432 17.57 10.94 28.88
N ALA A 433 17.53 11.16 30.19
CA ALA A 433 16.32 11.17 30.98
C ALA A 433 16.07 12.56 31.57
N ASP A 434 14.80 12.97 31.61
CA ASP A 434 14.29 14.13 32.37
C ASP A 434 15.01 15.46 32.08
N GLY A 435 15.42 15.67 30.84
CA GLY A 435 16.16 16.87 30.43
C GLY A 435 17.59 16.97 30.95
N GLY A 436 18.12 15.89 31.54
CA GLY A 436 19.49 15.77 32.02
C GLY A 436 20.55 15.78 30.90
N PRO A 437 21.82 15.50 31.24
CA PRO A 437 22.90 15.47 30.25
C PRO A 437 22.68 14.34 29.23
N TRP A 438 23.12 14.59 27.99
CA TRP A 438 23.17 13.57 26.95
C TRP A 438 24.24 12.53 27.27
N GLN A 439 23.87 11.26 27.19
CA GLN A 439 24.77 10.13 27.30
C GLN A 439 24.94 9.46 25.94
N ALA A 440 26.18 9.19 25.54
CA ALA A 440 26.46 8.45 24.31
C ALA A 440 25.98 7.00 24.42
N ALA A 441 25.30 6.52 23.38
CA ALA A 441 24.90 5.13 23.27
C ALA A 441 26.00 4.28 22.61
N GLU A 442 26.06 3.00 22.97
CA GLU A 442 26.78 1.98 22.21
C GLU A 442 26.04 1.76 20.89
N LEU A 443 26.76 1.84 19.77
CA LEU A 443 26.22 1.53 18.45
C LEU A 443 26.59 0.10 18.04
N ALA A 444 25.64 -0.58 17.39
CA ALA A 444 25.89 -1.85 16.74
C ALA A 444 26.95 -1.74 15.62
N ALA A 445 27.47 -2.89 15.20
CA ALA A 445 28.38 -2.98 14.07
C ALA A 445 27.76 -2.33 12.82
N ASP A 446 28.56 -1.54 12.12
CA ASP A 446 28.10 -0.89 10.90
C ASP A 446 27.99 -1.92 9.77
N VAL A 447 26.83 -1.94 9.10
CA VAL A 447 26.59 -2.83 7.95
C VAL A 447 26.71 -2.05 6.64
N SER A 448 26.06 -0.90 6.56
CA SER A 448 26.09 0.00 5.42
C SER A 448 25.51 1.37 5.80
N ARG A 449 25.91 2.42 5.08
CA ARG A 449 25.29 3.76 5.19
C ARG A 449 23.83 3.80 4.70
N ASP A 450 23.40 2.74 4.00
CA ASP A 450 22.03 2.56 3.48
C ASP A 450 21.12 1.76 4.40
N THR A 451 21.62 1.39 5.57
CA THR A 451 20.86 0.63 6.56
C THR A 451 20.68 1.42 7.84
N TRP A 452 19.63 1.12 8.59
CA TRP A 452 19.51 1.53 9.98
C TRP A 452 20.67 0.98 10.82
N ARG A 453 20.91 1.59 11.97
CA ARG A 453 21.93 1.19 12.93
C ARG A 453 21.32 1.13 14.31
N MET A 454 21.47 -0.01 14.97
CA MET A 454 20.97 -0.23 16.32
C MET A 454 21.85 0.49 17.32
N TRP A 455 21.25 0.88 18.44
CA TRP A 455 21.94 1.52 19.56
C TRP A 455 21.36 1.04 20.88
N ARG A 456 22.18 1.06 21.93
CA ARG A 456 21.74 0.83 23.31
C ARG A 456 22.55 1.65 24.30
N ALA A 457 21.96 1.94 25.45
CA ALA A 457 22.59 2.61 26.57
C ALA A 457 21.96 2.11 27.87
N VAL A 458 22.65 2.30 28.99
CA VAL A 458 22.11 2.07 30.33
C VAL A 458 21.99 3.40 31.03
N LEU A 459 20.80 3.73 31.51
CA LEU A 459 20.51 4.92 32.31
C LEU A 459 20.21 4.49 33.74
N GLU A 460 20.79 5.18 34.72
CA GLU A 460 20.43 5.03 36.12
C GLU A 460 19.18 5.86 36.42
N LEU A 461 18.05 5.20 36.65
CA LEU A 461 16.75 5.83 36.89
C LEU A 461 16.24 5.51 38.30
N ALA A 462 15.88 6.53 39.06
CA ALA A 462 15.25 6.36 40.36
C ALA A 462 13.82 5.76 40.22
N PRO A 463 13.18 5.30 41.30
CA PRO A 463 11.74 5.02 41.26
C PRO A 463 10.96 6.32 40.96
N GLY A 464 10.02 6.27 40.01
CA GLY A 464 9.27 7.45 39.58
C GLY A 464 8.89 7.47 38.10
N GLU A 465 8.26 8.55 37.66
CA GLU A 465 8.01 8.81 36.24
C GLU A 465 9.24 9.43 35.59
N HIS A 466 9.60 8.93 34.40
CA HIS A 466 10.72 9.43 33.62
C HIS A 466 10.32 9.70 32.17
N VAL A 467 10.93 10.73 31.58
CA VAL A 467 10.85 11.03 30.15
C VAL A 467 12.21 10.75 29.53
N LEU A 468 12.26 9.75 28.65
CA LEU A 468 13.45 9.35 27.91
C LEU A 468 13.43 9.98 26.52
N GLU A 469 14.53 10.58 26.09
CA GLU A 469 14.67 11.19 24.77
C GLU A 469 15.93 10.67 24.07
N CYS A 470 15.86 10.49 22.75
CA CYS A 470 17.04 10.16 21.93
C CYS A 470 17.22 11.11 20.73
N ARG A 471 18.46 11.28 20.31
CA ARG A 471 18.84 11.98 19.07
C ARG A 471 20.00 11.28 18.37
N ALA A 472 20.03 11.35 17.05
CA ALA A 472 21.15 10.89 16.24
C ALA A 472 21.95 12.04 15.61
N THR A 473 23.24 11.79 15.40
CA THR A 473 24.12 12.59 14.54
C THR A 473 24.59 11.71 13.38
N ASP A 474 24.43 12.19 12.16
CA ASP A 474 24.91 11.51 10.96
C ASP A 474 26.41 11.78 10.71
N ARG A 475 26.99 11.04 9.75
CA ARG A 475 28.41 11.19 9.38
C ARG A 475 28.75 12.50 8.67
N ALA A 476 27.75 13.28 8.26
CA ALA A 476 27.96 14.64 7.78
C ALA A 476 28.00 15.66 8.93
N GLY A 477 27.87 15.21 10.19
CA GLY A 477 27.91 16.05 11.38
C GLY A 477 26.56 16.69 11.73
N GLN A 478 25.48 16.33 11.03
CA GLN A 478 24.16 16.90 11.30
C GLN A 478 23.45 16.13 12.40
N THR A 479 23.12 16.83 13.48
CA THR A 479 22.35 16.29 14.60
C THR A 479 20.86 16.55 14.38
N GLN A 480 20.03 15.55 14.66
CA GLN A 480 18.57 15.63 14.62
C GLN A 480 18.05 16.85 15.41
N THR A 481 17.23 17.67 14.75
CA THR A 481 16.64 18.87 15.36
C THR A 481 15.66 18.53 16.47
N ALA A 482 15.63 19.37 17.52
CA ALA A 482 14.63 19.30 18.58
C ALA A 482 13.24 19.77 18.12
N GLN A 483 13.16 20.54 17.03
CA GLN A 483 11.93 21.18 16.58
C GLN A 483 10.94 20.14 16.02
N PRO A 484 9.79 19.91 16.70
CA PRO A 484 8.82 18.95 16.23
C PRO A 484 8.11 19.46 14.98
N ARG A 485 8.03 18.60 13.96
CA ARG A 485 7.23 18.85 12.75
C ARG A 485 6.53 17.56 12.36
N GLY A 486 5.28 17.69 11.91
CA GLY A 486 4.55 16.59 11.31
C GLY A 486 5.19 16.09 10.00
N VAL A 487 4.60 15.04 9.43
CA VAL A 487 5.15 14.34 8.26
C VAL A 487 5.07 15.15 6.96
N VAL A 488 4.13 16.08 6.84
CA VAL A 488 3.98 16.93 5.65
C VAL A 488 4.87 18.18 5.80
N PRO A 489 5.59 18.62 4.75
CA PRO A 489 5.58 18.09 3.37
C PRO A 489 6.66 17.04 3.06
N ASP A 490 7.63 16.83 3.93
CA ASP A 490 8.91 16.20 3.58
C ASP A 490 9.48 15.27 4.69
N GLY A 491 8.61 14.71 5.53
CA GLY A 491 8.96 13.82 6.63
C GLY A 491 9.07 14.54 7.97
N ALA A 492 8.75 13.82 9.05
CA ALA A 492 8.71 14.36 10.40
C ALA A 492 10.09 14.77 10.93
N THR A 493 10.11 15.69 11.89
CA THR A 493 11.30 16.11 12.66
C THR A 493 10.97 16.23 14.14
N GLY A 494 12.01 16.29 14.99
CA GLY A 494 11.88 16.33 16.45
C GLY A 494 12.48 15.08 17.08
N TRP A 495 12.82 15.14 18.37
CA TRP A 495 13.35 14.00 19.12
C TRP A 495 12.25 13.02 19.50
N HIS A 496 12.55 11.72 19.44
CA HIS A 496 11.63 10.73 19.97
C HIS A 496 11.70 10.73 21.49
N SER A 497 10.52 10.81 22.12
CA SER A 497 10.36 10.88 23.56
C SER A 497 9.43 9.77 24.05
N VAL A 498 9.84 9.03 25.08
CA VAL A 498 9.05 7.96 25.69
C VAL A 498 8.87 8.24 27.18
N ARG A 499 7.64 8.18 27.68
CA ARG A 499 7.35 8.27 29.12
C ARG A 499 7.23 6.86 29.71
N ILE A 500 7.93 6.62 30.81
CA ILE A 500 7.91 5.35 31.54
C ILE A 500 7.74 5.58 33.04
N VAL A 501 7.43 4.50 33.76
CA VAL A 501 7.42 4.45 35.23
C VAL A 501 8.46 3.44 35.69
N CYS A 502 9.35 3.85 36.58
CA CYS A 502 10.32 2.99 37.26
C CYS A 502 9.83 2.64 38.67
N ARG A 503 10.03 1.40 39.12
CA ARG A 503 9.65 0.92 40.47
C ARG A 503 10.78 0.20 41.19
#